data_AF-A0A0F9EVG7-F1
#
_entry.id   AF-A0A0F9EVG7-F1
#
_cell.length_a   1.000
_cell.length_b   1.000
_cell.length_c   1.000
_cell.angle_alpha   90.00
_cell.angle_beta   90.00
_cell.angle_gamma   90.00
#
_symmetry.space_group_name_H-M   'P 1'
#
loop_
_entity.id
_entity.type
_entity.pdbx_description
1 polymer ?
#
loop_
_entity_poly.entity_id
_entity_poly.type
_entity_poly.pdbx_seq_one_letter_code
_entity_poly.pdbx_strand_id
1 'polypeptide(L)'
;MNIVAIIAARYTSVRLKEKNLKLFCGRPLIEWLIRQVVYAKQITHSILVTDSYRMAKLAERYDVEVMIQPPDYPQFGTKDGGASANDFAVDQLGDRIKEIDGFIVGGWNPLCKVGDWDGMIDLFIERKPSCVGFTVPIPVVEYAIALSNGHYFTPPQIRNHRLMGWSGGALRTTTWEDEFKSLTGTEREKHELFYRLEGWQMHGIIDYQDQFDIAELLFRKHVLKDSETPYEDYFNGVGTFIDHGTCEGDIHSALKAVKGFVRPASEVLREEPHEAKDYDKGYPDQVRGVGPPEGTD
;
A
#
# COMPACT_ATOMS: atom_id res chain seq x y z
N MET A 1 -16.16 -13.42 1.81
CA MET A 1 -16.11 -12.04 1.32
C MET A 1 -14.97 -11.97 0.33
N ASN A 2 -15.18 -11.43 -0.88
CA ASN A 2 -14.14 -11.25 -1.88
C ASN A 2 -13.46 -9.90 -1.65
N ILE A 3 -12.26 -9.93 -1.08
CA ILE A 3 -11.46 -8.76 -0.72
C ILE A 3 -10.25 -8.68 -1.64
N VAL A 4 -10.21 -7.62 -2.44
CA VAL A 4 -9.15 -7.41 -3.41
C VAL A 4 -8.21 -6.30 -2.95
N ALA A 5 -6.92 -6.58 -2.90
CA ALA A 5 -5.90 -5.59 -2.56
C ALA A 5 -5.25 -5.01 -3.82
N ILE A 6 -5.22 -3.68 -3.91
CA ILE A 6 -4.60 -2.94 -5.02
C ILE A 6 -3.31 -2.26 -4.54
N ILE A 7 -2.19 -2.88 -4.87
CA ILE A 7 -0.84 -2.40 -4.58
C ILE A 7 -0.44 -1.40 -5.66
N ALA A 8 -0.66 -0.11 -5.41
CA ALA A 8 -0.21 0.96 -6.30
C ALA A 8 1.28 1.29 -6.06
N ALA A 9 2.16 0.87 -6.97
CA ALA A 9 3.61 1.05 -6.84
C ALA A 9 4.25 1.54 -8.15
N ARG A 10 4.63 2.82 -8.16
CA ARG A 10 5.33 3.48 -9.27
C ARG A 10 6.85 3.45 -9.12
N TYR A 11 7.54 3.30 -10.24
CA TYR A 11 8.96 3.47 -10.44
C TYR A 11 9.34 4.93 -10.43
N THR A 12 8.51 5.77 -11.07
CA THR A 12 8.68 7.22 -11.23
C THR A 12 8.55 8.02 -9.93
N SER A 13 8.90 7.48 -8.76
CA SER A 13 8.82 8.18 -7.47
C SER A 13 9.62 9.50 -7.49
N VAL A 14 8.93 10.64 -7.31
CA VAL A 14 9.52 11.99 -7.47
C VAL A 14 10.47 12.36 -6.32
N ARG A 15 10.09 12.05 -5.07
CA ARG A 15 10.83 12.48 -3.87
C ARG A 15 12.00 11.55 -3.58
N LEU A 16 11.72 10.26 -3.35
CA LEU A 16 12.73 9.21 -3.21
C LEU A 16 12.77 8.37 -4.49
N LYS A 17 13.80 8.59 -5.31
CA LYS A 17 13.98 7.88 -6.59
C LYS A 17 13.95 6.37 -6.42
N GLU A 18 13.18 5.69 -7.27
CA GLU A 18 13.05 4.23 -7.34
C GLU A 18 12.75 3.57 -5.98
N LYS A 19 12.09 4.28 -5.06
CA LYS A 19 11.81 3.86 -3.67
C LYS A 19 11.37 2.39 -3.58
N ASN A 20 10.45 1.98 -4.44
CA ASN A 20 9.84 0.65 -4.41
C ASN A 20 10.81 -0.48 -4.79
N LEU A 21 11.88 -0.18 -5.55
CA LEU A 21 12.93 -1.13 -5.91
C LEU A 21 14.15 -1.07 -4.99
N LYS A 22 14.27 -0.03 -4.14
CA LYS A 22 15.36 0.06 -3.16
C LYS A 22 15.29 -1.11 -2.17
N LEU A 23 16.47 -1.61 -1.79
CA LEU A 23 16.57 -2.65 -0.78
C LEU A 23 16.17 -2.09 0.58
N PHE A 24 15.21 -2.76 1.20
CA PHE A 24 14.68 -2.53 2.52
C PHE A 24 14.77 -3.87 3.25
N CYS A 25 15.56 -3.99 4.31
CA CYS A 25 15.78 -5.27 5.00
C CYS A 25 16.24 -6.41 4.08
N GLY A 26 17.08 -6.10 3.10
CA GLY A 26 17.65 -7.09 2.17
C GLY A 26 16.76 -7.49 0.99
N ARG A 27 15.54 -6.94 0.87
CA ARG A 27 14.62 -7.19 -0.27
C ARG A 27 14.12 -5.86 -0.85
N PRO A 28 13.75 -5.78 -2.14
CA PRO A 28 13.08 -4.60 -2.67
C PRO A 28 11.85 -4.22 -1.81
N LEU A 29 11.64 -2.94 -1.52
CA LEU A 29 10.53 -2.50 -0.67
C LEU A 29 9.18 -3.04 -1.15
N ILE A 30 8.93 -3.06 -2.46
CA ILE A 30 7.69 -3.59 -3.05
C ILE A 30 7.48 -5.07 -2.76
N GLU A 31 8.56 -5.84 -2.62
CA GLU A 31 8.48 -7.27 -2.29
C GLU A 31 7.86 -7.47 -0.90
N TRP A 32 8.19 -6.61 0.08
CA TRP A 32 7.55 -6.66 1.40
C TRP A 32 6.06 -6.34 1.35
N LEU A 33 5.67 -5.35 0.53
CA LEU A 33 4.26 -4.99 0.37
C LEU A 33 3.46 -6.12 -0.30
N ILE A 34 4.03 -6.75 -1.33
CA ILE A 34 3.42 -7.92 -1.97
C ILE A 34 3.24 -9.06 -0.95
N ARG A 35 4.27 -9.37 -0.17
CA ARG A 35 4.22 -10.44 0.83
C ARG A 35 3.18 -10.17 1.92
N GLN A 36 3.07 -8.94 2.41
CA GLN A 36 2.04 -8.56 3.38
C GLN A 36 0.63 -8.91 2.92
N VAL A 37 0.36 -8.69 1.64
CA VAL A 37 -0.96 -8.90 1.06
C VAL A 37 -1.20 -10.37 0.73
N VAL A 38 -0.26 -11.01 0.03
CA VAL A 38 -0.38 -12.41 -0.42
C VAL A 38 -0.47 -13.39 0.75
N TYR A 39 0.13 -13.06 1.88
CA TYR A 39 0.12 -13.90 3.08
C TYR A 39 -0.85 -13.40 4.17
N ALA A 40 -1.69 -12.41 3.88
CA ALA A 40 -2.87 -12.15 4.69
C ALA A 40 -3.88 -13.28 4.46
N LYS A 41 -4.56 -13.74 5.51
CA LYS A 41 -5.44 -14.92 5.44
C LYS A 41 -6.77 -14.63 4.75
N GLN A 42 -7.23 -13.39 4.83
CA GLN A 42 -8.56 -12.99 4.39
C GLN A 42 -8.58 -12.19 3.08
N ILE A 43 -7.41 -11.83 2.54
CA ILE A 43 -7.32 -11.20 1.21
C ILE A 43 -7.44 -12.30 0.15
N THR A 44 -8.43 -12.19 -0.71
CA THR A 44 -8.75 -13.24 -1.70
C THR A 44 -8.02 -13.04 -3.01
N HIS A 45 -7.69 -11.80 -3.37
CA HIS A 45 -6.97 -11.48 -4.60
C HIS A 45 -6.10 -10.24 -4.46
N SER A 46 -5.01 -10.19 -5.22
CA SER A 46 -4.02 -9.12 -5.16
C SER A 46 -3.71 -8.62 -6.56
N ILE A 47 -3.66 -7.29 -6.71
CA ILE A 47 -3.35 -6.61 -7.97
C ILE A 47 -2.20 -5.64 -7.70
N LEU A 48 -1.10 -5.79 -8.42
CA LEU A 48 -0.03 -4.80 -8.50
C LEU A 48 -0.29 -3.87 -9.69
N VAL A 49 -0.49 -2.59 -9.42
CA VAL A 49 -0.54 -1.54 -10.44
C VAL A 49 0.79 -0.84 -10.47
N THR A 50 1.46 -0.87 -11.63
CA THR A 50 2.82 -0.35 -11.74
C THR A 50 3.11 0.21 -13.13
N ASP A 51 4.07 1.11 -13.24
CA ASP A 51 4.63 1.64 -14.48
C ASP A 51 5.96 0.94 -14.85
N SER A 52 6.28 -0.19 -14.19
CA SER A 52 7.58 -0.85 -14.31
C SER A 52 7.48 -2.35 -14.55
N TYR A 53 8.01 -2.78 -15.70
CA TYR A 53 8.21 -4.19 -16.00
C TYR A 53 9.17 -4.90 -15.02
N ARG A 54 10.09 -4.16 -14.37
CA ARG A 54 10.96 -4.74 -13.32
C ARG A 54 10.16 -5.15 -12.08
N MET A 55 9.19 -4.32 -11.66
CA MET A 55 8.28 -4.66 -10.56
C MET A 55 7.27 -5.73 -10.97
N ALA A 56 6.78 -5.70 -12.21
CA ALA A 56 5.93 -6.76 -12.76
C ALA A 56 6.61 -8.14 -12.72
N LYS A 57 7.85 -8.21 -13.19
CA LYS A 57 8.67 -9.43 -13.15
C LYS A 57 8.98 -9.90 -11.73
N LEU A 58 9.10 -8.96 -10.78
CA LEU A 58 9.22 -9.30 -9.36
C LEU A 58 7.94 -9.97 -8.86
N ALA A 59 6.79 -9.43 -9.25
CA ALA A 59 5.48 -9.96 -8.86
C ALA A 59 5.16 -11.34 -9.46
N GLU A 60 5.77 -11.75 -10.58
CA GLU A 60 5.61 -13.11 -11.15
C GLU A 60 5.94 -14.24 -10.16
N ARG A 61 6.78 -13.98 -9.16
CA ARG A 61 7.11 -14.95 -8.12
C ARG A 61 5.97 -15.19 -7.12
N TYR A 62 4.95 -14.36 -7.18
CA TYR A 62 3.81 -14.34 -6.28
C TYR A 62 2.52 -14.50 -7.10
N ASP A 63 1.45 -14.98 -6.47
CA ASP A 63 0.13 -15.05 -7.11
C ASP A 63 -0.55 -13.67 -7.09
N VAL A 64 0.00 -12.74 -7.87
CA VAL A 64 -0.44 -11.34 -7.95
C VAL A 64 -0.70 -10.99 -9.40
N GLU A 65 -1.90 -10.50 -9.70
CA GLU A 65 -2.23 -9.93 -11.00
C GLU A 65 -1.46 -8.63 -11.20
N VAL A 66 -0.94 -8.40 -12.40
CA VAL A 66 -0.21 -7.17 -12.70
C VAL A 66 -0.94 -6.34 -13.74
N MET A 67 -1.09 -5.06 -13.47
CA MET A 67 -1.61 -4.06 -14.40
C MET A 67 -0.54 -3.00 -14.66
N ILE A 68 -0.10 -2.87 -15.92
CA ILE A 68 0.88 -1.86 -16.32
C ILE A 68 0.14 -0.56 -16.62
N GLN A 69 0.32 0.46 -15.78
CA GLN A 69 -0.28 1.77 -15.97
C GLN A 69 0.45 2.51 -17.10
N PRO A 70 -0.24 2.93 -18.16
CA PRO A 70 0.41 3.60 -19.26
C PRO A 70 0.72 5.08 -18.91
N PRO A 71 1.79 5.68 -19.47
CA PRO A 71 2.22 7.02 -19.12
C PRO A 71 1.22 8.14 -19.49
N ASP A 72 0.28 7.85 -20.38
CA ASP A 72 -0.76 8.78 -20.85
C ASP A 72 -2.06 8.70 -20.02
N TYR A 73 -2.14 7.81 -19.02
CA TYR A 73 -3.27 7.76 -18.12
C TYR A 73 -3.38 9.06 -17.28
N PRO A 74 -4.59 9.57 -17.00
CA PRO A 74 -4.76 10.82 -16.25
C PRO A 74 -3.99 10.85 -14.93
N GLN A 75 -3.32 11.98 -14.65
CA GLN A 75 -2.52 12.20 -13.44
C GLN A 75 -1.31 11.24 -13.25
N PHE A 76 -0.92 10.51 -14.30
CA PHE A 76 0.30 9.73 -14.29
C PHE A 76 1.51 10.61 -13.92
N GLY A 77 2.39 10.09 -13.07
CA GLY A 77 3.63 10.79 -12.71
C GLY A 77 3.47 12.01 -11.78
N THR A 78 2.25 12.49 -11.52
CA THR A 78 2.01 13.69 -10.68
C THR A 78 2.04 13.36 -9.18
N LYS A 79 1.87 14.37 -8.32
CA LYS A 79 1.75 14.19 -6.85
C LYS A 79 0.55 13.32 -6.46
N ASP A 80 -0.49 13.29 -7.30
CA ASP A 80 -1.74 12.56 -7.09
C ASP A 80 -1.73 11.20 -7.80
N GLY A 81 -0.59 10.82 -8.41
CA GLY A 81 -0.44 9.60 -9.20
C GLY A 81 -0.76 8.29 -8.45
N GLY A 82 -0.72 8.28 -7.11
CA GLY A 82 -1.15 7.12 -6.31
C GLY A 82 -2.66 6.89 -6.34
N ALA A 83 -3.47 7.95 -6.37
CA ALA A 83 -4.92 7.84 -6.54
C ALA A 83 -5.24 7.37 -7.96
N SER A 84 -4.59 7.99 -8.95
CA SER A 84 -4.69 7.61 -10.37
C SER A 84 -4.38 6.14 -10.64
N ALA A 85 -3.40 5.54 -9.97
CA ALA A 85 -3.11 4.12 -10.10
C ALA A 85 -4.27 3.22 -9.57
N ASN A 86 -4.96 3.64 -8.51
CA ASN A 86 -6.15 2.91 -8.03
C ASN A 86 -7.31 3.04 -9.03
N ASP A 87 -7.51 4.25 -9.58
CA ASP A 87 -8.55 4.51 -10.58
C ASP A 87 -8.31 3.67 -11.84
N PHE A 88 -7.07 3.60 -12.32
CA PHE A 88 -6.69 2.72 -13.43
C PHE A 88 -7.01 1.26 -13.15
N ALA A 89 -6.73 0.77 -11.93
CA ALA A 89 -7.06 -0.61 -11.56
C ALA A 89 -8.57 -0.87 -11.64
N VAL A 90 -9.36 0.06 -11.11
CA VAL A 90 -10.83 -0.02 -11.12
C VAL A 90 -11.36 0.00 -12.55
N ASP A 91 -10.84 0.86 -13.41
CA ASP A 91 -11.20 0.91 -14.83
C ASP A 91 -10.89 -0.43 -15.54
N GLN A 92 -9.71 -0.99 -15.30
CA GLN A 92 -9.29 -2.28 -15.90
C GLN A 92 -10.09 -3.47 -15.38
N LEU A 93 -10.59 -3.41 -14.14
CA LEU A 93 -11.46 -4.46 -13.60
C LEU A 93 -12.80 -4.52 -14.34
N GLY A 94 -13.34 -3.39 -14.79
CA GLY A 94 -14.62 -3.34 -15.50
C GLY A 94 -15.72 -4.08 -14.75
N ASP A 95 -16.41 -5.02 -15.41
CA ASP A 95 -17.49 -5.79 -14.79
C ASP A 95 -17.06 -6.68 -13.62
N ARG A 96 -15.76 -7.03 -13.51
CA ARG A 96 -15.22 -7.86 -12.41
C ARG A 96 -15.43 -7.22 -11.04
N ILE A 97 -15.61 -5.89 -10.99
CA ILE A 97 -15.87 -5.15 -9.73
C ILE A 97 -17.16 -5.60 -9.04
N LYS A 98 -18.15 -6.11 -9.80
CA LYS A 98 -19.44 -6.56 -9.27
C LYS A 98 -19.33 -7.80 -8.38
N GLU A 99 -18.23 -8.52 -8.48
CA GLU A 99 -17.94 -9.71 -7.68
C GLU A 99 -17.06 -9.39 -6.47
N ILE A 100 -16.63 -8.13 -6.31
CA ILE A 100 -15.73 -7.68 -5.25
C ILE A 100 -16.55 -7.02 -4.14
N ASP A 101 -16.41 -7.53 -2.91
CA ASP A 101 -17.09 -7.01 -1.74
C ASP A 101 -16.33 -5.82 -1.12
N GLY A 102 -15.01 -5.78 -1.26
CA GLY A 102 -14.19 -4.70 -0.72
C GLY A 102 -12.81 -4.60 -1.34
N PHE A 103 -12.29 -3.37 -1.39
CA PHE A 103 -10.97 -3.04 -1.85
C PHE A 103 -10.06 -2.58 -0.72
N ILE A 104 -8.85 -3.14 -0.66
CA ILE A 104 -7.75 -2.55 0.09
C ILE A 104 -6.94 -1.65 -0.84
N VAL A 105 -6.88 -0.36 -0.51
CA VAL A 105 -6.24 0.69 -1.31
C VAL A 105 -5.50 1.68 -0.42
N GLY A 106 -4.67 2.54 -1.04
CA GLY A 106 -4.10 3.72 -0.41
C GLY A 106 -2.58 3.71 -0.34
N GLY A 107 -2.01 4.60 0.50
CA GLY A 107 -0.57 4.65 0.74
C GLY A 107 -0.14 3.43 1.54
N TRP A 108 0.54 2.48 0.91
CA TRP A 108 0.95 1.25 1.56
C TRP A 108 1.97 1.48 2.68
N ASN A 109 1.71 0.92 3.86
CA ASN A 109 2.55 1.03 5.03
C ASN A 109 3.42 -0.25 5.17
N PRO A 110 4.73 -0.20 4.91
CA PRO A 110 5.60 -1.37 5.06
C PRO A 110 5.75 -1.82 6.52
N LEU A 111 5.37 -0.98 7.50
CA LEU A 111 5.41 -1.31 8.91
C LEU A 111 4.17 -2.05 9.41
N CYS A 112 3.20 -2.38 8.56
CA CYS A 112 2.11 -3.30 8.92
C CYS A 112 2.70 -4.66 9.36
N LYS A 113 2.45 -5.04 10.61
CA LYS A 113 2.88 -6.32 11.18
C LYS A 113 1.96 -7.43 10.70
N VAL A 114 2.37 -8.66 11.02
CA VAL A 114 1.56 -9.85 10.78
C VAL A 114 0.17 -9.69 11.42
N GLY A 115 -0.87 -9.96 10.64
CA GLY A 115 -2.27 -9.90 11.07
C GLY A 115 -2.91 -8.50 11.13
N ASP A 116 -2.21 -7.39 10.83
CA ASP A 116 -2.86 -6.06 10.81
C ASP A 116 -3.95 -5.97 9.73
N TRP A 117 -3.66 -6.48 8.53
CA TRP A 117 -4.64 -6.54 7.44
C TRP A 117 -5.83 -7.42 7.81
N ASP A 118 -5.58 -8.61 8.36
CA ASP A 118 -6.64 -9.51 8.81
C ASP A 118 -7.48 -8.90 9.93
N GLY A 119 -6.87 -8.21 10.90
CA GLY A 119 -7.61 -7.53 11.96
C GLY A 119 -8.46 -6.35 11.46
N MET A 120 -8.01 -5.63 10.43
CA MET A 120 -8.82 -4.61 9.77
C MET A 120 -10.01 -5.24 9.04
N ILE A 121 -9.80 -6.37 8.38
CA ILE A 121 -10.84 -7.13 7.69
C ILE A 121 -11.86 -7.67 8.70
N ASP A 122 -11.41 -8.21 9.83
CA ASP A 122 -12.29 -8.66 10.93
C ASP A 122 -13.22 -7.53 11.38
N LEU A 123 -12.66 -6.33 11.61
CA LEU A 123 -13.42 -5.15 12.00
C LEU A 123 -14.45 -4.76 10.92
N PHE A 124 -14.06 -4.83 9.65
CA PHE A 124 -14.96 -4.54 8.52
C PHE A 124 -16.11 -5.55 8.45
N ILE A 125 -15.83 -6.86 8.58
CA ILE A 125 -16.85 -7.92 8.55
C ILE A 125 -17.81 -7.80 9.74
N GLU A 126 -17.28 -7.56 10.94
CA GLU A 126 -18.07 -7.47 12.17
C GLU A 126 -18.99 -6.26 12.15
N ARG A 127 -18.47 -5.10 11.77
CA ARG A 127 -19.15 -3.81 11.94
C ARG A 127 -19.83 -3.32 10.67
N LYS A 128 -19.50 -3.89 9.52
CA LYS A 128 -20.03 -3.57 8.19
C LYS A 128 -20.02 -2.06 7.88
N PRO A 129 -18.91 -1.34 8.13
CA PRO A 129 -18.79 0.03 7.67
C PRO A 129 -18.59 0.06 6.15
N SER A 130 -18.69 1.23 5.54
CA SER A 130 -18.28 1.42 4.15
C SER A 130 -16.76 1.55 4.00
N CYS A 131 -16.05 1.97 5.05
CA CYS A 131 -14.59 2.07 5.07
C CYS A 131 -14.01 1.79 6.46
N VAL A 132 -12.85 1.15 6.49
CA VAL A 132 -11.96 1.08 7.64
C VAL A 132 -10.60 1.64 7.22
N GLY A 133 -10.17 2.73 7.83
CA GLY A 133 -8.84 3.31 7.63
C GLY A 133 -7.87 2.89 8.73
N PHE A 134 -6.59 2.75 8.40
CA PHE A 134 -5.56 2.61 9.42
C PHE A 134 -5.29 3.94 10.14
N THR A 135 -5.12 3.82 11.45
CA THR A 135 -4.81 4.95 12.31
C THR A 135 -3.77 4.59 13.36
N VAL A 136 -2.93 5.56 13.69
CA VAL A 136 -1.89 5.44 14.72
C VAL A 136 -2.16 6.44 15.84
N PRO A 137 -1.89 6.06 17.11
CA PRO A 137 -1.86 7.03 18.19
C PRO A 137 -0.70 7.98 17.95
N ILE A 138 -0.98 9.28 17.86
CA ILE A 138 0.05 10.31 17.84
C ILE A 138 0.42 10.59 19.30
N PRO A 139 1.65 10.27 19.76
CA PRO A 139 2.10 10.79 21.04
C PRO A 139 2.03 12.31 20.95
N VAL A 140 1.41 12.97 21.92
CA VAL A 140 1.24 14.43 21.92
C VAL A 140 2.63 15.07 21.93
N VAL A 141 3.14 15.35 20.74
CA VAL A 141 4.27 16.21 20.48
C VAL A 141 3.64 17.45 19.89
N GLU A 142 3.86 18.59 20.53
CA GLU A 142 3.38 19.93 20.19
C GLU A 142 3.12 20.09 18.68
N TYR A 143 1.87 19.91 18.23
CA TYR A 143 1.56 20.05 16.82
C TYR A 143 1.31 21.53 16.54
N ALA A 144 2.31 22.20 15.98
CA ALA A 144 2.18 23.57 15.52
C ALA A 144 1.23 23.61 14.31
N ILE A 145 0.01 24.12 14.50
CA ILE A 145 -0.92 24.43 13.41
C ILE A 145 -0.36 25.66 12.69
N ALA A 146 0.06 25.49 11.44
CA ALA A 146 0.48 26.61 10.61
C ALA A 146 -0.74 27.50 10.30
N LEU A 147 -0.73 28.74 10.79
CA LEU A 147 -1.81 29.72 10.60
C LEU A 147 -1.58 30.62 9.36
N SER A 148 -0.60 30.29 8.52
CA SER A 148 0.00 31.11 7.43
C SER A 148 1.07 32.12 7.89
N ASN A 149 1.88 32.64 6.95
CA ASN A 149 2.91 33.67 7.17
C ASN A 149 3.96 33.36 8.26
N GLY A 150 4.34 32.09 8.41
CA GLY A 150 5.30 31.66 9.44
C GLY A 150 4.76 31.74 10.87
N HIS A 151 3.45 31.95 11.04
CA HIS A 151 2.79 31.85 12.34
C HIS A 151 2.36 30.42 12.60
N TYR A 152 2.61 30.00 13.84
CA TYR A 152 2.29 28.67 14.32
C TYR A 152 1.47 28.81 15.60
N PHE A 153 0.38 28.06 15.67
CA PHE A 153 -0.41 27.90 16.88
C PHE A 153 -0.18 26.50 17.43
N THR A 154 0.43 26.42 18.59
CA THR A 154 0.48 25.16 19.34
C THR A 154 -0.79 25.07 20.18
N PRO A 155 -1.72 24.16 19.86
CA PRO A 155 -2.89 23.95 20.69
C PRO A 155 -2.43 23.57 22.10
N PRO A 156 -3.12 24.05 23.15
CA PRO A 156 -2.78 23.71 24.52
C PRO A 156 -2.77 22.19 24.69
N GLN A 157 -1.85 21.67 25.51
CA GLN A 157 -1.81 20.24 25.83
C GLN A 157 -3.11 19.83 26.53
N ILE A 158 -4.03 19.25 25.77
CA ILE A 158 -5.27 18.71 26.33
C ILE A 158 -4.93 17.34 26.92
N ARG A 159 -4.74 17.30 28.24
CA ARG A 159 -4.20 16.17 29.05
C ARG A 159 -4.87 14.81 28.85
N ASN A 160 -6.02 14.75 28.15
CA ASN A 160 -6.83 13.54 27.95
C ASN A 160 -7.23 13.30 26.49
N HIS A 161 -6.75 14.07 25.50
CA HIS A 161 -7.06 13.78 24.10
C HIS A 161 -6.05 12.81 23.50
N ARG A 162 -6.56 11.69 22.97
CA ARG A 162 -5.79 10.79 22.11
C ARG A 162 -5.93 11.32 20.69
N LEU A 163 -4.88 11.99 20.20
CA LEU A 163 -4.81 12.35 18.79
C LEU A 163 -4.53 11.09 17.99
N MET A 164 -5.33 10.88 16.95
CA MET A 164 -5.22 9.76 16.05
C MET A 164 -4.80 10.32 14.69
N GLY A 165 -3.68 9.82 14.18
CA GLY A 165 -3.20 10.15 12.84
C GLY A 165 -3.70 9.11 11.85
N TRP A 166 -3.94 9.52 10.60
CA TRP A 166 -4.07 8.57 9.51
C TRP A 166 -2.72 7.93 9.21
N SER A 167 -2.69 6.62 9.02
CA SER A 167 -1.46 5.89 8.71
C SER A 167 -1.74 4.96 7.55
N GLY A 168 -1.54 5.47 6.33
CA GLY A 168 -1.55 4.78 5.04
C GLY A 168 -2.23 3.40 4.94
N GLY A 169 -3.27 3.29 4.11
CA GLY A 169 -3.99 2.04 3.85
C GLY A 169 -5.43 2.11 4.36
N ALA A 170 -6.37 1.62 3.55
CA ALA A 170 -7.79 1.57 3.88
C ALA A 170 -8.46 0.40 3.17
N LEU A 171 -9.42 -0.24 3.85
CA LEU A 171 -10.37 -1.18 3.28
C LEU A 171 -11.70 -0.46 3.06
N ARG A 172 -12.23 -0.47 1.84
CA ARG A 172 -13.50 0.21 1.51
C ARG A 172 -14.41 -0.65 0.65
N THR A 173 -15.72 -0.43 0.74
CA THR A 173 -16.71 -0.99 -0.19
C THR A 173 -16.48 -0.44 -1.60
N THR A 174 -16.94 -1.17 -2.61
CA THR A 174 -16.86 -0.73 -4.02
C THR A 174 -17.77 0.48 -4.31
N THR A 175 -18.79 0.67 -3.49
CA THR A 175 -19.78 1.77 -3.53
C THR A 175 -19.49 2.88 -2.51
N TRP A 176 -18.35 2.84 -1.82
CA TRP A 176 -18.04 3.73 -0.70
C TRP A 176 -18.25 5.21 -0.99
N GLU A 177 -17.83 5.69 -2.16
CA GLU A 177 -17.96 7.11 -2.49
C GLU A 177 -19.42 7.58 -2.57
N ASP A 178 -20.28 6.79 -3.21
CA ASP A 178 -21.68 7.13 -3.39
C ASP A 178 -22.43 7.03 -2.07
N GLU A 179 -22.13 5.99 -1.30
CA GLU A 179 -22.63 5.82 0.07
C GLU A 179 -22.23 7.02 0.92
N PHE A 180 -20.94 7.38 0.95
CA PHE A 180 -20.43 8.46 1.79
C PHE A 180 -20.99 9.84 1.43
N LYS A 181 -21.12 10.14 0.12
CA LYS A 181 -21.69 11.41 -0.38
C LYS A 181 -23.15 11.60 0.04
N SER A 182 -23.90 10.50 0.21
CA SER A 182 -25.32 10.51 0.58
C SER A 182 -25.63 10.76 2.06
N LEU A 183 -24.62 10.63 2.94
CA LEU A 183 -24.82 10.61 4.40
C LEU A 183 -24.55 11.96 5.05
N THR A 184 -25.19 12.21 6.20
CA THR A 184 -25.01 13.43 6.98
C THR A 184 -24.61 13.15 8.43
N GLY A 185 -23.80 14.04 9.00
CA GLY A 185 -23.48 14.06 10.44
C GLY A 185 -23.09 12.69 11.01
N THR A 186 -23.85 12.24 12.01
CA THR A 186 -23.63 11.00 12.77
C THR A 186 -23.85 9.72 11.96
N GLU A 187 -24.48 9.79 10.79
CA GLU A 187 -24.61 8.63 9.89
C GLU A 187 -23.24 8.26 9.32
N ARG A 188 -22.39 9.26 9.00
CA ARG A 188 -21.02 9.02 8.51
C ARG A 188 -20.15 8.28 9.52
N GLU A 189 -20.37 8.51 10.82
CA GLU A 189 -19.62 7.83 11.90
C GLU A 189 -19.81 6.31 11.91
N LYS A 190 -20.94 5.81 11.37
CA LYS A 190 -21.20 4.38 11.23
C LYS A 190 -20.61 3.80 9.94
N HIS A 191 -20.33 4.66 8.96
CA HIS A 191 -19.81 4.29 7.65
C HIS A 191 -18.28 4.34 7.56
N GLU A 192 -17.61 5.06 8.46
CA GLU A 192 -16.15 5.16 8.51
C GLU A 192 -15.63 4.76 9.89
N LEU A 193 -14.88 3.66 9.92
CA LEU A 193 -14.22 3.16 11.11
C LEU A 193 -12.71 3.21 10.95
N PHE A 194 -12.02 2.98 12.06
CA PHE A 194 -10.59 3.12 12.14
C PHE A 194 -9.95 1.91 12.84
N TYR A 195 -9.05 1.22 12.15
CA TYR A 195 -8.24 0.15 12.74
C TYR A 195 -6.95 0.73 13.33
N ARG A 196 -6.74 0.50 14.62
CA ARG A 196 -5.65 1.10 15.36
C ARG A 196 -4.37 0.27 15.26
N LEU A 197 -3.38 0.84 14.59
CA LEU A 197 -1.99 0.40 14.59
C LEU A 197 -1.24 0.84 15.85
N GLU A 198 -0.08 0.24 16.08
CA GLU A 198 0.86 0.63 17.13
C GLU A 198 1.57 1.95 16.77
N GLY A 199 1.99 2.71 17.78
CA GLY A 199 2.53 4.05 17.57
C GLY A 199 3.76 4.09 16.66
N TRP A 200 4.64 3.08 16.73
CA TRP A 200 5.85 3.03 15.89
C TRP A 200 5.55 2.84 14.40
N GLN A 201 4.37 2.30 14.05
CA GLN A 201 3.95 2.08 12.66
C GLN A 201 3.60 3.40 11.94
N MET A 202 3.57 4.53 12.66
CA MET A 202 3.36 5.87 12.08
C MET A 202 4.43 6.25 11.05
N HIS A 203 5.62 5.66 11.12
CA HIS A 203 6.75 5.92 10.22
C HIS A 203 6.66 5.15 8.89
N GLY A 204 5.52 4.55 8.58
CA GLY A 204 5.28 3.80 7.35
C GLY A 204 5.11 4.63 6.09
N ILE A 205 4.82 5.93 6.22
CA ILE A 205 4.69 6.82 5.08
C ILE A 205 6.09 7.29 4.70
N ILE A 206 6.64 6.69 3.64
CA ILE A 206 8.01 6.93 3.18
C ILE A 206 8.00 7.77 1.90
N ASP A 207 8.49 8.99 2.01
CA ASP A 207 8.70 9.92 0.91
C ASP A 207 10.17 10.32 0.75
N TYR A 208 10.95 10.28 1.83
CA TYR A 208 12.34 10.72 1.88
C TYR A 208 13.27 9.62 2.46
N GLN A 209 14.59 9.81 2.29
CA GLN A 209 15.59 8.80 2.66
C GLN A 209 15.68 8.59 4.18
N ASP A 210 15.59 9.65 4.97
CA ASP A 210 15.57 9.59 6.44
C ASP A 210 14.37 8.77 6.97
N GLN A 211 13.20 8.97 6.36
CA GLN A 211 12.00 8.18 6.66
C GLN A 211 12.18 6.71 6.28
N PHE A 212 12.82 6.45 5.13
CA PHE A 212 13.15 5.09 4.69
C PHE A 212 14.06 4.39 5.70
N ASP A 213 15.12 5.06 6.14
CA ASP A 213 16.10 4.51 7.09
C ASP A 213 15.47 4.21 8.46
N ILE A 214 14.63 5.13 8.96
CA ILE A 214 13.88 4.95 10.21
C ILE A 214 12.90 3.78 10.08
N ALA A 215 12.13 3.73 8.98
CA ALA A 215 11.21 2.64 8.73
C ALA A 215 11.94 1.29 8.65
N GLU A 216 13.10 1.22 8.00
CA GLU A 216 13.88 -0.01 7.89
C GLU A 216 14.34 -0.49 9.28
N LEU A 217 14.83 0.42 10.12
CA LEU A 217 15.22 0.10 11.49
C LEU A 217 14.04 -0.44 12.31
N LEU A 218 12.87 0.21 12.20
CA LEU A 218 11.66 -0.21 12.91
C LEU A 218 11.13 -1.55 12.40
N PHE A 219 11.17 -1.78 11.09
CA PHE A 219 10.77 -3.05 10.48
C PHE A 219 11.65 -4.20 10.99
N ARG A 220 12.99 -4.02 11.01
CA ARG A 220 13.90 -5.03 11.59
C ARG A 220 13.58 -5.32 13.06
N LYS A 221 13.35 -4.28 13.84
CA LYS A 221 13.14 -4.38 15.28
C LYS A 221 11.80 -5.03 15.66
N HIS A 222 10.74 -4.76 14.89
CA HIS A 222 9.38 -5.10 15.28
C HIS A 222 8.72 -6.15 14.39
N VAL A 223 8.97 -6.13 13.08
CA VAL A 223 8.35 -7.07 12.13
C VAL A 223 9.23 -8.31 11.94
N LEU A 224 10.53 -8.12 11.74
CA LEU A 224 11.49 -9.23 11.58
C LEU A 224 12.08 -9.74 12.90
N LYS A 225 11.49 -9.35 14.03
CA LYS A 225 12.04 -9.62 15.36
C LYS A 225 12.26 -11.11 15.60
N ASP A 226 11.27 -11.91 15.23
CA ASP A 226 11.21 -13.34 15.57
C ASP A 226 11.33 -14.24 14.33
N SER A 227 11.36 -13.67 13.12
CA SER A 227 11.44 -14.41 11.85
C SER A 227 11.92 -13.53 10.67
N GLU A 228 12.64 -14.14 9.72
CA GLU A 228 12.98 -13.52 8.42
C GLU A 228 11.82 -13.59 7.40
N THR A 229 10.83 -14.45 7.66
CA THR A 229 9.64 -14.73 6.85
C THR A 229 8.35 -14.59 7.66
N PRO A 230 8.14 -13.48 8.39
CA PRO A 230 7.10 -13.40 9.40
C PRO A 230 5.67 -13.55 8.82
N TYR A 231 5.45 -13.08 7.60
CA TYR A 231 4.14 -13.17 6.94
C TYR A 231 3.80 -14.60 6.50
N GLU A 232 4.77 -15.31 5.93
CA GLU A 232 4.63 -16.74 5.61
C GLU A 232 4.39 -17.57 6.86
N ASP A 233 5.16 -17.33 7.92
CA ASP A 233 5.02 -18.06 9.18
C ASP A 233 3.62 -17.86 9.76
N TYR A 234 3.13 -16.62 9.73
CA TYR A 234 1.77 -16.27 10.14
C TYR A 234 0.71 -16.99 9.28
N PHE A 235 0.87 -16.99 7.96
CA PHE A 235 -0.04 -17.61 7.01
C PHE A 235 -0.12 -19.14 7.22
N ASN A 236 1.04 -19.78 7.34
CA ASN A 236 1.17 -21.23 7.54
C ASN A 236 0.82 -21.68 8.97
N GLY A 237 0.56 -20.74 9.89
CA GLY A 237 0.27 -21.06 11.29
C GLY A 237 1.49 -21.59 12.05
N VAL A 238 2.70 -21.28 11.59
CA VAL A 238 3.95 -21.62 12.27
C VAL A 238 4.14 -20.66 13.44
N GLY A 239 3.58 -21.03 14.59
CA GLY A 239 3.89 -20.40 15.86
C GLY A 239 5.26 -20.84 16.36
N THR A 240 6.26 -19.95 16.22
CA THR A 240 7.59 -19.97 16.84
C THR A 240 8.27 -21.33 16.95
N PHE A 241 9.08 -21.74 15.96
CA PHE A 241 10.31 -22.50 16.17
C PHE A 241 11.26 -22.27 15.00
N ILE A 242 12.46 -21.77 15.32
CA ILE A 242 13.61 -21.80 14.42
C ILE A 242 13.98 -23.27 14.20
N ASP A 243 13.96 -23.71 12.95
CA ASP A 243 14.94 -24.67 12.48
C ASP A 243 15.40 -24.29 11.06
N HIS A 244 16.72 -24.18 10.91
CA HIS A 244 17.37 -23.81 9.67
C HIS A 244 17.37 -25.00 8.73
N GLY A 245 16.45 -25.01 7.77
CA GLY A 245 16.45 -25.98 6.68
C GLY A 245 15.73 -25.41 5.47
N THR A 246 16.49 -25.14 4.42
CA THR A 246 16.01 -24.76 3.09
C THR A 246 14.72 -25.49 2.70
N CYS A 247 13.65 -24.75 2.44
CA CYS A 247 12.48 -25.31 1.78
C CYS A 247 11.84 -24.26 0.85
N GLU A 248 12.42 -24.13 -0.36
CA GLU A 248 11.63 -23.79 -1.53
C GLU A 248 10.69 -24.97 -1.80
N GLY A 249 9.51 -24.93 -1.20
CA GLY A 249 8.51 -26.00 -1.25
C GLY A 249 7.12 -25.47 -1.56
N ASP A 250 6.90 -25.17 -2.85
CA ASP A 250 5.62 -25.18 -3.56
C ASP A 250 4.39 -24.53 -2.89
N ILE A 251 4.49 -23.22 -2.60
CA ILE A 251 3.37 -22.32 -2.28
C ILE A 251 2.34 -22.26 -3.43
N HIS A 252 2.76 -22.57 -4.66
CA HIS A 252 1.97 -22.49 -5.88
C HIS A 252 0.79 -23.49 -5.92
N SER A 253 0.89 -24.58 -5.15
CA SER A 253 -0.14 -25.63 -5.08
C SER A 253 -1.30 -25.28 -4.15
N ALA A 254 -1.09 -24.44 -3.13
CA ALA A 254 -2.15 -24.00 -2.21
C ALA A 254 -3.00 -22.84 -2.76
N LEU A 255 -2.42 -22.00 -3.62
CA LEU A 255 -3.08 -20.80 -4.19
C LEU A 255 -3.90 -21.10 -5.46
N LYS A 256 -3.67 -22.24 -6.11
CA LYS A 256 -4.29 -22.64 -7.39
C LYS A 256 -5.80 -22.93 -7.35
N ALA A 257 -6.47 -22.80 -6.21
CA ALA A 257 -7.86 -23.17 -6.02
C ALA A 257 -8.89 -22.13 -6.50
N VAL A 258 -8.47 -20.93 -6.94
CA VAL A 258 -9.38 -19.87 -7.44
C VAL A 258 -9.09 -19.57 -8.91
N LYS A 259 -9.42 -20.51 -9.80
CA LYS A 259 -9.34 -20.28 -11.25
C LYS A 259 -10.57 -19.52 -11.74
N GLY A 260 -10.37 -18.25 -12.07
CA GLY A 260 -11.37 -17.40 -12.74
C GLY A 260 -10.99 -15.92 -12.84
N PHE A 261 -10.06 -15.43 -12.00
CA PHE A 261 -9.79 -13.99 -11.86
C PHE A 261 -8.40 -13.50 -12.29
N VAL A 262 -7.41 -14.39 -12.43
CA VAL A 262 -6.00 -13.99 -12.52
C VAL A 262 -5.53 -13.99 -13.97
N ARG A 263 -5.12 -12.82 -14.49
CA ARG A 263 -4.13 -12.78 -15.59
C ARG A 263 -2.75 -12.93 -14.97
N PRO A 264 -2.03 -14.04 -15.19
CA PRO A 264 -0.69 -14.21 -14.63
C PRO A 264 0.24 -13.15 -15.23
N ALA A 265 1.13 -12.60 -14.41
CA ALA A 265 2.10 -11.59 -14.85
C ALA A 265 2.92 -12.04 -16.09
N SER A 266 3.17 -13.35 -16.22
CA SER A 266 3.82 -13.94 -17.40
C SER A 266 3.05 -13.79 -18.72
N GLU A 267 1.73 -13.60 -18.67
CA GLU A 267 0.90 -13.34 -19.85
C GLU A 267 0.98 -11.85 -20.24
N VAL A 268 1.01 -10.95 -19.25
CA VAL A 268 1.20 -9.50 -19.45
C VAL A 268 2.56 -9.19 -20.08
N LEU A 269 3.62 -9.90 -19.68
CA LEU A 269 4.96 -9.73 -20.27
C LEU A 269 5.11 -10.31 -21.69
N ARG A 270 4.16 -11.11 -22.19
CA ARG A 270 4.21 -11.64 -23.57
C ARG A 270 3.66 -10.66 -24.60
N GLU A 271 2.89 -9.67 -24.17
CA GLU A 271 2.37 -8.59 -25.01
C GLU A 271 3.41 -7.45 -25.21
N GLU A 272 4.67 -7.70 -24.85
CA GLU A 272 5.80 -6.79 -25.11
C GLU A 272 5.87 -6.39 -26.61
N PRO A 273 5.99 -5.09 -26.94
CA PRO A 273 6.41 -4.68 -28.26
C PRO A 273 7.84 -5.18 -28.51
N HIS A 274 8.07 -5.90 -29.62
CA HIS A 274 9.33 -6.57 -29.98
C HIS A 274 10.59 -5.67 -30.11
N GLU A 275 10.53 -4.38 -29.78
CA GLU A 275 11.64 -3.41 -29.86
C GLU A 275 12.19 -2.96 -28.48
N ALA A 276 12.09 -3.83 -27.48
CA ALA A 276 12.55 -3.59 -26.11
C ALA A 276 14.07 -3.84 -25.92
N LYS A 277 14.94 -3.09 -26.58
CA LYS A 277 16.37 -3.00 -26.20
C LYS A 277 16.65 -1.58 -25.69
N ASP A 278 16.96 -1.46 -24.40
CA ASP A 278 17.25 -0.21 -23.66
C ASP A 278 16.07 0.78 -23.48
N TYR A 279 15.10 0.45 -22.61
CA TYR A 279 14.04 1.40 -22.20
C TYR A 279 14.49 2.50 -21.22
N ASP A 280 15.73 2.45 -20.69
CA ASP A 280 16.25 3.51 -19.80
C ASP A 280 16.79 4.73 -20.55
N LYS A 281 16.80 4.71 -21.90
CA LYS A 281 17.28 5.82 -22.75
C LYS A 281 16.18 6.77 -23.24
N GLY A 282 14.92 6.48 -22.91
CA GLY A 282 13.75 7.19 -23.46
C GLY A 282 13.05 8.16 -22.51
N TYR A 283 13.52 8.33 -21.27
CA TYR A 283 12.97 9.38 -20.40
C TYR A 283 13.57 10.73 -20.84
N PRO A 284 12.77 11.69 -21.35
CA PRO A 284 13.27 13.04 -21.50
C PRO A 284 13.69 13.56 -20.12
N ASP A 285 14.83 14.26 -20.07
CA ASP A 285 15.40 14.96 -18.89
C ASP A 285 14.47 16.05 -18.28
N GLN A 286 13.17 16.02 -18.57
CA GLN A 286 12.17 17.00 -18.14
C GLN A 286 11.65 16.72 -16.72
N VAL A 287 12.54 16.53 -15.75
CA VAL A 287 12.27 16.84 -14.33
C VAL A 287 13.50 17.50 -13.70
N ARG A 288 14.20 18.35 -14.46
CA ARG A 288 15.06 19.39 -13.91
C ARG A 288 14.35 20.74 -14.08
N GLY A 289 13.89 21.30 -12.97
CA GLY A 289 13.44 22.70 -12.93
C GLY A 289 11.99 22.87 -12.51
N VAL A 290 11.73 22.69 -11.22
CA VAL A 290 10.85 23.63 -10.52
C VAL A 290 11.67 24.10 -9.33
N GLY A 291 12.35 25.24 -9.51
CA GLY A 291 12.91 25.98 -8.38
C GLY A 291 11.78 26.40 -7.42
N PRO A 292 12.10 26.82 -6.19
CA PRO A 292 11.07 27.39 -5.32
C PRO A 292 10.34 28.51 -6.07
N PRO A 293 9.01 28.66 -5.90
CA PRO A 293 8.28 29.76 -6.50
C PRO A 293 8.97 31.06 -6.10
N GLU A 294 9.35 31.86 -7.09
CA GLU A 294 9.92 33.18 -6.88
C GLU A 294 8.97 33.96 -5.96
N GLY A 295 9.56 34.56 -4.92
CA GLY A 295 8.84 35.39 -3.99
C GLY A 295 8.16 36.53 -4.75
N THR A 296 6.86 36.65 -4.55
CA THR A 296 6.17 37.92 -4.79
C THR A 296 6.24 38.70 -3.50
N ASP A 297 6.94 39.84 -3.56
CA ASP A 297 6.95 40.93 -2.58
C ASP A 297 5.55 41.31 -2.07
#